data_AF-J9FW26-F1
#
_entry.id   AF-J9FW26-F1
#
_cell.length_a   1.000
_cell.length_b   1.000
_cell.length_c   1.000
_cell.angle_alpha   90.00
_cell.angle_beta   90.00
_cell.angle_gamma   90.00
#
_symmetry.space_group_name_H-M   'P 1'
#
loop_
_entity.id
_entity.type
_entity.pdbx_description
1 polymer ?
#
loop_
_entity_poly.entity_id
_entity_poly.type
_entity_poly.pdbx_seq_one_letter_code
_entity_poly.pdbx_strand_id
1 'polypeptide(L)'
;KRAVVGLSGGLDSTLAFIAAVQAMQKLGRSPKDVLAVSMPCVGTTKRTYSNGAELCRLMGAEYREIDIRKSVEQHLRDLGHPMDLYDVTFENTQARERTQILMDLANQEGGLVVGTGDLSELALGWCTYNGDHMSMYAVNASLPKTFIRAMVKWHA
;
A
#
# COMPACT_ATOMS: atom_id res chain seq x y z
N LYS A 1 -9.92 -12.07 10.79
CA LYS A 1 -9.87 -11.46 9.43
C LYS A 1 -8.42 -11.30 9.01
N ARG A 2 -8.12 -11.46 7.73
CA ARG A 2 -6.79 -11.23 7.15
C ARG A 2 -6.50 -9.72 7.04
N ALA A 3 -5.27 -9.28 7.25
CA ALA A 3 -4.86 -7.89 7.03
C ALA A 3 -4.23 -7.77 5.63
N VAL A 4 -4.84 -7.00 4.74
CA VAL A 4 -4.32 -6.74 3.39
C VAL A 4 -3.67 -5.35 3.39
N VAL A 5 -2.40 -5.28 2.99
CA VAL A 5 -1.59 -4.05 3.04
C VAL A 5 -0.92 -3.80 1.70
N GLY A 6 -1.12 -2.62 1.12
CA GLY A 6 -0.33 -2.18 -0.03
C GLY A 6 1.10 -1.85 0.40
N LEU A 7 2.09 -2.58 -0.12
CA LEU A 7 3.49 -2.41 0.25
C LEU A 7 4.27 -1.74 -0.89
N SER A 8 4.32 -0.41 -0.86
CA SER A 8 5.03 0.41 -1.85
C SER A 8 6.55 0.48 -1.62
N GLY A 9 7.03 0.06 -0.45
CA GLY A 9 8.43 0.23 0.00
C GLY A 9 8.77 1.64 0.50
N GLY A 10 7.78 2.53 0.60
CA GLY A 10 7.89 3.80 1.33
C GLY A 10 7.86 3.59 2.85
N LEU A 11 8.13 4.65 3.61
CA LEU A 11 8.18 4.58 5.07
C LEU A 11 6.80 4.25 5.68
N ASP A 12 5.72 4.80 5.14
CA ASP A 12 4.38 4.69 5.74
C ASP A 12 3.81 3.29 5.54
N SER A 13 3.92 2.74 4.34
CA SER A 13 3.53 1.36 4.04
C SER A 13 4.40 0.34 4.79
N THR A 14 5.69 0.63 4.96
CA THR A 14 6.59 -0.20 5.78
C THR A 14 6.13 -0.23 7.24
N LEU A 15 5.84 0.93 7.85
CA LEU A 15 5.39 0.98 9.24
C LEU A 15 4.03 0.30 9.42
N ALA A 16 3.08 0.54 8.51
CA ALA A 16 1.76 -0.09 8.54
C ALA A 16 1.87 -1.62 8.45
N PHE A 17 2.75 -2.13 7.58
CA PHE A 17 3.03 -3.56 7.47
C PHE A 17 3.61 -4.14 8.78
N ILE A 18 4.62 -3.49 9.36
CA ILE A 18 5.22 -3.91 10.64
C ILE A 18 4.15 -3.94 11.74
N ALA A 19 3.33 -2.90 11.85
CA ALA A 19 2.24 -2.81 12.81
C ALA A 19 1.23 -3.95 12.63
N ALA A 20 0.85 -4.27 11.38
CA ALA A 20 -0.06 -5.38 11.09
C ALA A 20 0.52 -6.74 11.51
N VAL A 21 1.80 -7.00 11.23
CA VAL A 21 2.46 -8.26 11.62
C VAL A 21 2.55 -8.37 13.15
N GLN A 22 2.95 -7.30 13.83
CA GLN A 22 3.02 -7.28 15.29
C GLN A 22 1.64 -7.45 15.95
N ALA A 23 0.60 -6.88 15.35
CA ALA A 23 -0.77 -7.10 15.81
C ALA A 23 -1.16 -8.59 15.70
N MET A 24 -0.83 -9.27 14.60
CA MET A 24 -1.08 -10.71 14.48
C MET A 24 -0.32 -11.51 15.55
N GLN A 25 0.95 -11.20 15.77
CA GLN A 25 1.76 -11.87 16.81
C GLN A 25 1.16 -11.67 18.21
N LYS A 26 0.75 -10.45 18.56
CA LYS A 26 0.11 -10.14 19.85
C LYS A 26 -1.23 -10.86 20.04
N LEU A 27 -1.93 -11.15 18.94
CA LEU A 27 -3.18 -11.92 18.95
C LEU A 27 -2.93 -13.45 18.92
N GLY A 28 -1.69 -13.92 18.95
CA GLY A 28 -1.35 -15.35 18.83
C GLY A 28 -1.65 -15.93 17.45
N ARG A 29 -1.74 -15.07 16.41
CA ARG A 29 -2.04 -15.46 15.04
C ARG A 29 -0.78 -15.57 14.19
N SER A 30 -0.88 -16.31 13.09
CA SER A 30 0.24 -16.46 12.15
C SER A 30 0.56 -15.13 11.45
N PRO A 31 1.83 -14.75 11.28
CA PRO A 31 2.22 -13.64 10.42
C PRO A 31 1.71 -13.76 8.98
N LYS A 32 1.42 -14.98 8.50
CA LYS A 32 0.78 -15.25 7.20
C LYS A 32 -0.64 -14.69 7.07
N ASP A 33 -1.27 -14.34 8.20
CA ASP A 33 -2.55 -13.60 8.22
C ASP A 33 -2.40 -12.13 7.80
N VAL A 34 -1.17 -11.68 7.50
CA VAL A 34 -0.88 -10.44 6.78
C VAL A 34 -0.54 -10.79 5.33
N LEU A 35 -1.29 -10.19 4.40
CA LEU A 35 -1.03 -10.24 2.96
C LEU A 35 -0.50 -8.87 2.51
N ALA A 36 0.80 -8.82 2.25
CA ALA A 36 1.43 -7.66 1.64
C ALA A 36 1.34 -7.73 0.12
N VAL A 37 0.94 -6.63 -0.51
CA VAL A 37 0.68 -6.58 -1.95
C VAL A 37 1.52 -5.47 -2.57
N SER A 38 2.42 -5.84 -3.48
CA SER A 38 3.15 -4.89 -4.32
C SER A 38 2.45 -4.73 -5.65
N MET A 39 2.25 -3.48 -6.09
CA MET A 39 1.49 -3.16 -7.29
C MET A 39 2.29 -2.23 -8.22
N PRO A 40 3.31 -2.79 -8.89
CA PRO A 40 4.18 -2.01 -9.77
C PRO A 40 3.41 -1.49 -10.99
N CYS A 41 3.82 -0.32 -11.46
CA CYS A 41 3.38 0.29 -12.72
C CYS A 41 4.57 1.04 -13.35
N VAL A 42 4.31 1.90 -14.34
CA VAL A 42 5.29 2.80 -14.95
C VAL A 42 6.01 3.61 -13.86
N GLY A 43 7.35 3.65 -13.91
CA GLY A 43 8.19 4.36 -12.93
C GLY A 43 8.55 3.56 -11.67
N THR A 44 8.03 2.34 -11.48
CA THR A 44 8.44 1.50 -10.34
C THR A 44 9.86 0.97 -10.55
N THR A 45 10.79 1.32 -9.64
CA THR A 45 12.18 0.85 -9.75
C THR A 45 12.37 -0.55 -9.12
N LYS A 46 13.29 -1.35 -9.68
CA LYS A 46 13.63 -2.69 -9.17
C LYS A 46 14.11 -2.68 -7.70
N ARG A 47 14.67 -1.56 -7.22
CA ARG A 47 15.22 -1.44 -5.86
C ARG A 47 14.14 -1.39 -4.78
N THR A 48 13.04 -0.72 -5.04
CA THR A 48 11.94 -0.64 -4.08
C THR A 48 11.22 -1.98 -3.95
N TYR A 49 11.14 -2.72 -5.07
CA TYR A 49 10.60 -4.07 -5.14
C TYR A 49 11.36 -5.08 -4.27
N SER A 50 12.70 -5.10 -4.35
CA SER A 50 13.50 -6.08 -3.58
C SER A 50 13.35 -5.92 -2.07
N ASN A 51 13.19 -4.68 -1.58
CA ASN A 51 13.11 -4.42 -0.15
C ASN A 51 11.79 -4.89 0.45
N GLY A 52 10.67 -4.69 -0.25
CA GLY A 52 9.35 -5.10 0.23
C GLY A 52 9.19 -6.61 0.32
N ALA A 53 9.61 -7.33 -0.74
CA ALA A 53 9.58 -8.79 -0.76
C ALA A 53 10.48 -9.40 0.33
N GLU A 54 11.68 -8.85 0.51
CA GLU A 54 12.62 -9.31 1.54
C GLU A 54 12.10 -9.05 2.96
N LEU A 55 11.51 -7.88 3.21
CA LEU A 55 10.87 -7.57 4.49
C LEU A 55 9.74 -8.56 4.81
N CYS A 56 8.91 -8.90 3.83
CA CYS A 56 7.84 -9.89 4.01
C CYS A 56 8.41 -11.27 4.34
N ARG A 57 9.47 -11.68 3.64
CA ARG A 57 10.18 -12.95 3.88
C ARG A 57 10.74 -13.01 5.30
N LEU A 58 11.41 -11.96 5.77
CA LEU A 58 11.99 -11.89 7.11
C LEU A 58 10.93 -11.92 8.22
N MET A 59 9.79 -11.28 7.99
CA MET A 59 8.68 -11.20 8.95
C MET A 59 7.71 -12.39 8.87
N GLY A 60 7.88 -13.29 7.90
CA GLY A 60 7.06 -14.48 7.71
C GLY A 60 5.64 -14.21 7.19
N ALA A 61 5.40 -13.04 6.58
CA ALA A 61 4.11 -12.66 6.01
C ALA A 61 3.94 -13.20 4.58
N GLU A 62 2.69 -13.27 4.10
CA GLU A 62 2.45 -13.58 2.69
C GLU A 62 2.71 -12.33 1.83
N TYR A 63 3.30 -12.54 0.66
CA TYR A 63 3.61 -11.48 -0.30
C TYR A 63 3.03 -11.84 -1.67
N ARG A 64 2.39 -10.86 -2.32
CA ARG A 64 1.86 -11.00 -3.67
C ARG A 64 2.25 -9.79 -4.51
N GLU A 65 2.66 -10.03 -5.74
CA GLU A 65 2.87 -8.97 -6.73
C GLU A 65 1.72 -9.00 -7.73
N ILE A 66 1.15 -7.82 -8.04
CA ILE A 66 0.10 -7.65 -9.03
C ILE A 66 0.49 -6.45 -9.91
N ASP A 67 1.00 -6.71 -11.12
CA ASP A 67 1.30 -5.66 -12.10
C ASP A 67 -0.01 -5.01 -12.59
N ILE A 68 -0.15 -3.70 -12.35
CA ILE A 68 -1.36 -2.93 -12.69
C ILE A 68 -1.24 -2.20 -14.03
N ARG A 69 -0.11 -2.35 -14.74
CA ARG A 69 0.17 -1.57 -15.95
C ARG A 69 -0.94 -1.72 -16.98
N LYS A 70 -1.39 -2.94 -17.26
CA LYS A 70 -2.40 -3.20 -18.28
C LYS A 70 -3.75 -2.59 -17.94
N SER A 71 -4.15 -2.61 -16.67
CA SER A 71 -5.43 -2.04 -16.24
C SER A 71 -5.38 -0.51 -16.25
N VAL A 72 -4.29 0.09 -15.76
CA VAL A 72 -4.05 1.55 -15.87
C VAL A 72 -4.02 2.00 -17.33
N GLU A 73 -3.29 1.28 -18.19
CA GLU A 73 -3.23 1.57 -19.62
C GLU A 73 -4.60 1.51 -20.29
N GLN A 74 -5.44 0.54 -19.92
CA GLN A 74 -6.80 0.45 -20.43
C GLN A 74 -7.67 1.62 -19.94
N HIS A 75 -7.63 1.91 -18.64
CA HIS A 75 -8.40 3.00 -18.04
C HIS A 75 -8.06 4.35 -18.69
N LEU A 76 -6.77 4.65 -18.89
CA LEU A 76 -6.34 5.89 -19.52
C LEU A 76 -6.75 5.96 -20.99
N ARG A 77 -6.69 4.83 -21.72
CA ARG A 77 -7.24 4.75 -23.10
C ARG A 77 -8.74 5.06 -23.13
N ASP A 78 -9.52 4.52 -22.19
CA ASP A 78 -10.97 4.76 -22.12
C ASP A 78 -11.30 6.23 -21.82
N LEU A 79 -10.42 6.94 -21.11
CA LEU A 79 -10.53 8.38 -20.87
C LEU A 79 -10.01 9.24 -22.04
N GLY A 80 -9.37 8.64 -23.05
CA GLY A 80 -8.64 9.38 -24.09
C GLY A 80 -7.40 10.11 -23.57
N HIS A 81 -6.83 9.66 -22.45
CA HIS A 81 -5.67 10.27 -21.80
C HIS A 81 -4.36 9.58 -22.25
N PRO A 82 -3.36 10.33 -22.77
CA PRO A 82 -2.11 9.75 -23.24
C PRO A 82 -1.24 9.14 -22.12
N MET A 83 -0.69 7.94 -22.34
CA MET A 83 0.17 7.25 -21.37
C MET A 83 1.50 7.94 -21.07
N ASP A 84 1.94 8.87 -21.92
CA ASP A 84 3.16 9.65 -21.80
C ASP A 84 2.94 11.04 -21.18
N LEU A 85 1.69 11.39 -20.87
CA LEU A 85 1.35 12.61 -20.15
C LEU A 85 1.30 12.34 -18.64
N TYR A 86 2.40 12.60 -17.95
CA TYR A 86 2.54 12.37 -16.50
C TYR A 86 1.94 13.50 -15.65
N ASP A 87 0.62 13.69 -15.74
CA ASP A 87 -0.12 14.68 -14.96
C ASP A 87 -0.86 14.04 -13.75
N VAL A 88 -1.61 14.86 -13.02
CA VAL A 88 -2.42 14.43 -11.86
C VAL A 88 -3.44 13.34 -12.25
N THR A 89 -3.93 13.31 -13.49
CA THR A 89 -4.85 12.26 -13.96
C THR A 89 -4.13 10.92 -14.04
N PHE A 90 -2.92 10.90 -14.60
CA PHE A 90 -2.08 9.71 -14.68
C PHE A 90 -1.72 9.15 -13.30
N GLU A 91 -1.29 10.02 -12.38
CA GLU A 91 -0.92 9.63 -11.01
C GLU A 91 -2.13 9.10 -10.23
N ASN A 92 -3.25 9.82 -10.26
CA ASN A 92 -4.46 9.43 -9.54
C ASN A 92 -5.08 8.14 -10.09
N THR A 93 -5.00 7.89 -11.40
CA THR A 93 -5.51 6.65 -12.00
C THR A 93 -4.79 5.44 -11.41
N GLN A 94 -3.46 5.51 -11.28
CA GLN A 94 -2.70 4.43 -10.65
C GLN A 94 -3.04 4.26 -9.17
N ALA A 95 -3.19 5.35 -8.41
CA ALA A 95 -3.54 5.28 -7.00
C ALA A 95 -4.92 4.61 -6.79
N ARG A 96 -5.91 4.95 -7.62
CA ARG A 96 -7.25 4.36 -7.58
C ARG A 96 -7.25 2.89 -7.96
N GLU A 97 -6.51 2.53 -9.02
CA GLU A 97 -6.39 1.14 -9.45
C GLU A 97 -5.79 0.25 -8.35
N ARG A 98 -4.74 0.73 -7.66
CA ARG A 98 -4.15 0.01 -6.52
C ARG A 98 -5.17 -0.21 -5.41
N THR A 99 -5.92 0.82 -5.03
CA THR A 99 -6.92 0.69 -3.97
C THR A 99 -8.05 -0.24 -4.38
N GLN A 100 -8.52 -0.18 -5.63
CA GLN A 100 -9.53 -1.10 -6.14
C GLN A 100 -9.09 -2.56 -5.96
N ILE A 101 -7.87 -2.89 -6.41
CA ILE A 101 -7.30 -4.24 -6.25
C ILE A 101 -7.21 -4.64 -4.77
N LEU A 102 -6.74 -3.75 -3.89
CA LEU A 102 -6.64 -4.06 -2.46
C LEU A 102 -8.01 -4.33 -1.83
N MET A 103 -9.04 -3.55 -2.18
CA MET A 103 -10.40 -3.73 -1.68
C MET A 103 -10.99 -5.06 -2.15
N ASP A 104 -10.87 -5.37 -3.44
CA ASP A 104 -11.37 -6.63 -4.01
C ASP A 104 -10.62 -7.84 -3.47
N LEU A 105 -9.30 -7.72 -3.30
CA LEU A 105 -8.49 -8.76 -2.70
C LEU A 105 -8.82 -8.96 -1.21
N ALA A 106 -9.10 -7.89 -0.46
CA ALA A 106 -9.58 -8.01 0.91
C ALA A 106 -10.94 -8.73 0.97
N ASN A 107 -11.85 -8.49 0.03
CA ASN A 107 -13.09 -9.23 -0.07
C ASN A 107 -12.84 -10.73 -0.35
N GLN A 108 -12.00 -11.02 -1.34
CA GLN A 108 -11.64 -12.40 -1.72
C GLN A 108 -11.00 -13.18 -0.56
N GLU A 109 -10.15 -12.51 0.23
CA GLU A 109 -9.37 -13.13 1.31
C GLU A 109 -10.08 -13.07 2.68
N GLY A 110 -11.34 -12.60 2.74
CA GLY A 110 -12.07 -12.45 4.00
C GLY A 110 -11.38 -11.49 5.00
N GLY A 111 -10.73 -10.46 4.46
CA GLY A 111 -9.85 -9.54 5.14
C GLY A 111 -10.39 -8.13 5.31
N LEU A 112 -9.46 -7.21 5.57
CA LEU A 112 -9.68 -5.77 5.55
C LEU A 112 -8.43 -5.10 4.98
N VAL A 113 -8.61 -3.96 4.32
CA VAL A 113 -7.49 -3.13 3.87
C VAL A 113 -7.00 -2.27 5.02
N VAL A 114 -5.69 -2.35 5.30
CA VAL A 114 -4.99 -1.47 6.24
C VAL A 114 -4.44 -0.27 5.48
N GLY A 115 -4.91 0.93 5.82
CA GLY A 115 -4.48 2.18 5.22
C GLY A 115 -3.14 2.64 5.77
N THR A 116 -2.33 3.23 4.89
CA THR A 116 -0.95 3.63 5.20
C THR A 116 -0.78 5.14 5.36
N GLY A 117 -1.76 5.95 4.92
CA GLY A 117 -1.67 7.41 4.92
C GLY A 117 -1.43 7.99 6.31
N ASP A 118 -0.52 8.96 6.38
CA ASP A 118 -0.09 9.59 7.64
C ASP A 118 -0.79 10.95 7.90
N LEU A 119 -0.70 11.45 9.13
CA LEU A 119 -1.37 12.69 9.54
C LEU A 119 -0.94 13.91 8.71
N SER A 120 0.33 13.96 8.29
CA SER A 120 0.85 15.07 7.49
C SER A 120 0.25 15.05 6.08
N GLU A 121 0.10 13.87 5.49
CA GLU A 121 -0.57 13.70 4.19
C GLU A 121 -2.05 14.08 4.27
N LEU A 122 -2.75 13.61 5.31
CA LEU A 122 -4.16 13.94 5.54
C LEU A 122 -4.38 15.44 5.78
N ALA A 123 -3.52 16.08 6.58
CA ALA A 123 -3.64 17.51 6.89
C ALA A 123 -3.42 18.42 5.66
N LEU A 124 -2.60 17.99 4.72
CA LEU A 124 -2.28 18.76 3.51
C LEU A 124 -3.15 18.37 2.30
N GLY A 125 -3.99 17.34 2.42
CA GLY A 125 -4.68 16.75 1.27
C GLY A 125 -3.72 16.11 0.28
N TRP A 126 -2.55 15.67 0.74
CA TRP A 126 -1.53 14.99 -0.08
C TRP A 126 -1.86 13.50 -0.22
N CYS A 127 -3.01 13.22 -0.82
CA CYS A 127 -3.47 11.88 -1.14
C CYS A 127 -4.47 11.94 -2.30
N THR A 128 -4.63 10.82 -2.99
CA THR A 128 -5.71 10.65 -3.96
C THR A 128 -7.01 10.32 -3.23
N TYR A 129 -7.98 11.23 -3.28
CA TYR A 129 -9.32 10.91 -2.81
C TYR A 129 -9.91 9.73 -3.59
N ASN A 130 -10.53 8.79 -2.86
CA ASN A 130 -10.96 7.49 -3.38
C ASN A 130 -9.84 6.62 -3.96
N GLY A 131 -8.57 6.90 -3.60
CA GLY A 131 -7.40 6.09 -3.90
C GLY A 131 -6.72 5.66 -2.61
N ASP A 132 -5.46 6.02 -2.42
CA ASP A 132 -4.66 5.71 -1.23
C ASP A 132 -5.21 6.28 0.08
N HIS A 133 -6.12 7.27 0.01
CA HIS A 133 -6.87 7.76 1.16
C HIS A 133 -7.81 6.70 1.78
N MET A 134 -8.30 5.73 1.00
CA MET A 134 -9.35 4.81 1.44
C MET A 134 -8.80 3.52 2.04
N SER A 135 -9.35 3.11 3.18
CA SER A 135 -9.10 1.80 3.80
C SER A 135 -10.21 1.48 4.80
N MET A 136 -10.29 0.22 5.24
CA MET A 136 -11.18 -0.13 6.35
C MET A 136 -10.63 0.36 7.70
N TYR A 137 -9.30 0.48 7.82
CA TYR A 137 -8.66 1.00 9.02
C TYR A 137 -7.30 1.63 8.70
N ALA A 138 -7.17 2.94 8.96
CA ALA A 138 -5.94 3.69 8.71
C ALA A 138 -5.06 3.75 9.97
N VAL A 139 -4.03 2.91 10.03
CA VAL A 139 -3.21 2.74 11.25
C VAL A 139 -2.27 3.92 11.51
N ASN A 140 -1.88 4.65 10.46
CA ASN A 140 -0.96 5.79 10.54
C ASN A 140 -1.67 7.15 10.64
N ALA A 141 -3.00 7.20 10.61
CA ALA A 141 -3.76 8.45 10.40
C ALA A 141 -3.52 9.53 11.46
N SER A 142 -3.09 9.16 12.67
CA SER A 142 -2.78 10.09 13.77
C SER A 142 -1.29 10.34 13.95
N LEU A 143 -0.43 9.81 13.08
CA LEU A 143 1.03 9.90 13.20
C LEU A 143 1.58 10.87 12.14
N PRO A 144 2.29 11.95 12.51
CA PRO A 144 2.91 12.83 11.53
C PRO A 144 4.13 12.15 10.87
N LYS A 145 4.51 12.60 9.67
CA LYS A 145 5.64 12.03 8.90
C LYS A 145 6.94 11.92 9.69
N THR A 146 7.22 12.92 10.53
CA THR A 146 8.39 12.96 11.39
C THR A 146 8.42 11.79 12.39
N PHE A 147 7.25 11.42 12.92
CA PHE A 147 7.10 10.29 13.82
C PHE A 147 7.19 8.95 13.09
N ILE A 148 6.59 8.84 11.89
CA ILE A 148 6.74 7.64 11.04
C ILE A 148 8.22 7.33 10.82
N ARG A 149 9.02 8.35 10.43
CA ARG A 149 10.46 8.19 10.21
C ARG A 149 11.21 7.75 11.47
N ALA A 150 10.85 8.28 12.64
CA ALA A 150 11.46 7.89 13.91
C ALA A 150 11.13 6.43 14.27
N MET A 151 9.88 6.00 14.06
CA MET A 151 9.43 4.63 14.33
C MET A 151 10.08 3.61 13.40
N VAL A 152 10.14 3.88 12.09
CA VAL A 152 10.84 2.99 11.15
C VAL A 152 12.32 2.85 11.50
N LYS A 153 12.98 3.95 11.89
CA LYS A 153 14.37 3.91 12.36
C LYS A 153 14.54 3.10 13.65
N TRP A 154 13.57 3.12 14.55
CA TRP A 154 13.60 2.32 15.78
C TRP A 154 13.49 0.81 15.50
N HIS A 155 12.83 0.42 14.40
CA HIS A 155 12.70 -0.97 13.95
C HIS A 155 13.84 -1.47 13.06
N ALA A 156 14.73 -0.57 12.60
CA ALA A 156 15.86 -0.89 11.71
C ALA A 156 17.13 -1.17 12.52
#